data_AF-A0A1W6AGA9-F1
#
_entry.id   AF-A0A1W6AGA9-F1
#
_cell.length_a   1.000
_cell.length_b   1.000
_cell.length_c   1.000
_cell.angle_alpha   90.00
_cell.angle_beta   90.00
_cell.angle_gamma   90.00
#
_symmetry.space_group_name_H-M   'P 1'
#
loop_
_entity.id
_entity.type
_entity.pdbx_description
1 polymer ?
#
loop_
_entity_poly.entity_id
_entity_poly.type
_entity_poly.pdbx_seq_one_letter_code
_entity_poly.pdbx_strand_id
1 'polypeptide(L)'
;MSDLQSKFGNGMNKLQEGIEQGKMKLQVAQEMAQLKKITQEKLQEKTEILLELGQTVYMQLRDDEVRVDLLKAIVTPVQELDVAIYNTRRQISNLQRQEQKGQCSCGGPLSLNDKFCGQCGKENELLLQSKNIEKEACSSCGEQIATEATFCPACGMKQSKE
;
A
#
# COMPACT_ATOMS: atom_id res chain seq x y z
N MET A 1 12.76 -18.15 -49.03
CA MET A 1 13.84 -17.60 -48.17
C MET A 1 13.38 -16.49 -47.22
N SER A 2 12.08 -16.11 -47.17
CA SER A 2 11.57 -15.00 -46.34
C SER A 2 11.06 -15.40 -44.94
N ASP A 3 10.87 -16.69 -44.65
CA ASP A 3 10.24 -17.14 -43.40
C ASP A 3 11.21 -17.36 -42.23
N LEU A 4 12.51 -17.46 -42.49
CA LEU A 4 13.52 -17.66 -41.45
C LEU A 4 13.95 -16.32 -40.83
N GLN A 5 14.14 -15.27 -41.62
CA GLN A 5 14.48 -13.94 -41.12
C GLN A 5 13.38 -13.34 -40.24
N SER A 6 12.10 -13.55 -40.58
CA SER A 6 10.96 -13.09 -39.77
C SER A 6 10.82 -13.87 -38.45
N LYS A 7 11.08 -15.18 -38.46
CA LYS A 7 11.07 -16.02 -37.25
C LYS A 7 12.24 -15.71 -36.31
N PHE A 8 13.43 -15.43 -36.84
CA PHE A 8 14.58 -15.01 -36.05
C PHE A 8 14.40 -13.61 -35.45
N GLY A 9 13.88 -12.64 -36.20
CA GLY A 9 13.58 -11.30 -35.69
C GLY A 9 12.52 -11.30 -34.58
N ASN A 10 11.44 -12.08 -34.75
CA ASN A 10 10.42 -12.23 -33.72
C ASN A 10 10.93 -12.96 -32.47
N GLY A 11 11.87 -13.91 -32.62
CA GLY A 11 12.51 -14.59 -31.48
C GLY A 11 13.41 -13.65 -30.67
N MET A 12 14.16 -12.78 -31.35
CA MET A 12 15.05 -11.80 -30.72
C MET A 12 14.28 -10.73 -29.94
N ASN A 13 13.19 -10.21 -30.53
CA ASN A 13 12.30 -9.24 -29.87
C ASN A 13 11.67 -9.84 -28.59
N LYS A 14 11.17 -11.08 -28.66
CA LYS A 14 10.63 -11.78 -27.47
C LYS A 14 11.67 -12.02 -26.37
N LEU A 15 12.93 -12.28 -26.76
CA LEU A 15 14.01 -12.44 -25.80
C LEU A 15 14.32 -11.12 -25.09
N GLN A 16 14.37 -10.02 -25.85
CA GLN A 16 14.57 -8.67 -25.31
C GLN A 16 13.43 -8.23 -24.40
N GLU A 17 12.18 -8.50 -24.79
CA GLU A 17 10.98 -8.29 -23.96
C GLU A 17 11.04 -9.09 -22.65
N GLY A 18 11.48 -10.36 -22.71
CA GLY A 18 11.64 -11.20 -21.53
C GLY A 18 12.70 -10.67 -20.55
N ILE A 19 13.80 -10.13 -21.05
CA ILE A 19 14.86 -9.51 -20.25
C ILE A 19 14.34 -8.23 -19.57
N GLU A 20 13.67 -7.35 -20.32
CA GLU A 20 13.10 -6.11 -19.77
C GLU A 20 12.01 -6.42 -18.71
N GLN A 21 11.13 -7.40 -18.96
CA GLN A 21 10.16 -7.84 -17.96
C GLN A 21 10.82 -8.41 -16.69
N GLY A 22 11.92 -9.16 -16.83
CA GLY A 22 12.70 -9.66 -15.71
C GLY A 22 13.31 -8.53 -14.87
N LYS A 23 13.88 -7.51 -15.54
CA LYS A 23 14.46 -6.33 -14.89
C LYS A 23 13.41 -5.51 -14.14
N MET A 24 12.24 -5.28 -14.76
CA MET A 24 11.13 -4.55 -14.12
C MET A 24 10.63 -5.27 -12.86
N LYS A 25 10.44 -6.59 -12.91
CA LYS A 25 10.03 -7.38 -11.73
C LYS A 25 11.06 -7.32 -10.61
N LEU A 26 12.35 -7.37 -10.95
CA LEU A 26 13.42 -7.24 -9.96
C LEU A 26 13.39 -5.87 -9.28
N GLN A 27 13.17 -4.80 -10.03
CA GLN A 27 13.05 -3.44 -9.49
C GLN A 27 11.86 -3.34 -8.53
N VAL A 28 10.68 -3.84 -8.93
CA VAL A 28 9.48 -3.85 -8.07
C VAL A 28 9.73 -4.67 -6.79
N ALA A 29 10.41 -5.81 -6.88
CA ALA A 29 10.77 -6.62 -5.72
C ALA A 29 11.73 -5.88 -4.76
N GLN A 30 12.71 -5.16 -5.30
CA GLN A 30 13.64 -4.34 -4.51
C GLN A 30 12.92 -3.18 -3.82
N GLU A 31 12.05 -2.47 -4.53
CA GLU A 31 11.24 -1.38 -3.99
C GLU A 31 10.35 -1.89 -2.85
N MET A 32 9.66 -3.01 -3.04
CA MET A 32 8.86 -3.63 -1.97
C MET A 32 9.71 -4.02 -0.76
N ALA A 33 10.93 -4.52 -0.97
CA ALA A 33 11.82 -4.86 0.14
C ALA A 33 12.25 -3.61 0.93
N GLN A 34 12.55 -2.50 0.24
CA GLN A 34 12.87 -1.22 0.86
C GLN A 34 11.69 -0.67 1.67
N LEU A 35 10.47 -0.66 1.10
CA LEU A 35 9.26 -0.21 1.79
C LEU A 35 8.94 -1.07 3.02
N LYS A 36 9.16 -2.40 2.96
CA LYS A 36 9.00 -3.29 4.11
C LYS A 36 10.00 -2.96 5.22
N LYS A 37 11.25 -2.67 4.86
CA LYS A 37 12.28 -2.26 5.82
C LYS A 37 11.89 -0.95 6.52
N ILE A 38 11.47 0.06 5.77
CA ILE A 38 11.00 1.35 6.32
C ILE A 38 9.82 1.12 7.27
N THR A 39 8.85 0.29 6.86
CA THR A 39 7.69 -0.06 7.70
C THR A 39 8.12 -0.69 9.01
N GLN A 40 9.10 -1.59 8.98
CA GLN A 40 9.62 -2.25 10.18
C GLN A 40 10.36 -1.27 11.10
N GLU A 41 11.17 -0.37 10.55
CA GLU A 41 11.87 0.67 11.31
C GLU A 41 10.87 1.59 12.02
N LYS A 42 9.79 2.00 11.34
CA LYS A 42 8.73 2.85 11.92
C LYS A 42 7.90 2.11 12.99
N LEU A 43 7.65 0.82 12.81
CA LEU A 43 7.02 -0.01 13.85
C LEU A 43 7.89 -0.14 15.09
N GLN A 44 9.21 -0.26 14.91
CA GLN A 44 10.17 -0.33 16.01
C GLN A 44 10.18 0.99 16.78
N GLU A 45 10.27 2.12 16.09
CA GLU A 45 10.19 3.47 16.68
C GLU A 45 8.88 3.67 17.47
N LYS A 46 7.74 3.26 16.91
CA LYS A 46 6.45 3.29 17.61
C LYS A 46 6.46 2.42 18.87
N THR A 47 7.08 1.24 18.80
CA THR A 47 7.17 0.31 19.93
C THR A 47 7.96 0.92 21.07
N GLU A 48 9.08 1.58 20.78
CA GLU A 48 9.92 2.25 21.77
C GLU A 48 9.16 3.36 22.50
N ILE A 49 8.42 4.20 21.77
CA ILE A 49 7.59 5.27 22.37
C ILE A 49 6.50 4.67 23.28
N LEU A 50 5.82 3.61 22.85
CA LEU A 50 4.77 2.98 23.66
C LEU A 50 5.33 2.29 24.91
N LEU A 51 6.55 1.75 24.85
CA LEU A 51 7.25 1.23 26.02
C LEU A 51 7.62 2.36 26.99
N GLU A 52 8.15 3.47 26.49
CA GLU A 52 8.45 4.66 27.31
C GLU A 52 7.18 5.20 27.99
N LEU A 53 6.07 5.28 27.25
CA LEU A 53 4.77 5.65 27.81
C LEU A 53 4.39 4.72 28.97
N GLY A 54 4.44 3.41 28.76
CA GLY A 54 4.07 2.42 29.77
C GLY A 54 4.94 2.52 31.03
N GLN A 55 6.25 2.68 30.86
CA GLN A 55 7.19 2.90 31.97
C GLN A 55 6.86 4.20 32.72
N THR A 56 6.60 5.28 31.99
CA THR A 56 6.27 6.58 32.58
C THR A 56 4.96 6.54 33.37
N VAL A 57 3.92 5.90 32.82
CA VAL A 57 2.63 5.70 33.52
C VAL A 57 2.84 4.89 34.79
N TYR A 58 3.59 3.79 34.72
CA TYR A 58 3.87 2.94 35.88
C TYR A 58 4.55 3.74 37.02
N MET A 59 5.55 4.55 36.69
CA MET A 59 6.24 5.39 37.67
C MET A 59 5.31 6.43 38.29
N GLN A 60 4.52 7.13 37.48
CA GLN A 60 3.55 8.12 37.96
C GLN A 60 2.49 7.52 38.89
N LEU A 61 2.00 6.32 38.57
CA LEU A 61 1.04 5.62 39.43
C LEU A 61 1.67 5.19 40.75
N ARG A 62 2.94 4.80 40.77
CA ARG A 62 3.65 4.43 42.00
C ARG A 62 3.88 5.63 42.92
N ASP A 63 4.08 6.80 42.32
CA ASP A 63 4.35 8.05 43.03
C ASP A 63 3.05 8.82 43.38
N ASP A 64 1.87 8.25 43.07
CA ASP A 64 0.52 8.82 43.27
C ASP A 64 0.34 10.22 42.63
N GLU A 65 1.06 10.49 41.53
CA GLU A 65 1.03 11.76 40.78
C GLU A 65 0.98 11.49 39.26
N VAL A 66 -0.22 11.53 38.68
CA VAL A 66 -0.40 11.36 37.23
C VAL A 66 -0.36 12.69 36.50
N ARG A 67 0.68 12.88 35.68
CA ARG A 67 0.88 14.07 34.83
C ARG A 67 0.48 13.76 33.39
N VAL A 68 -0.79 13.96 33.09
CA VAL A 68 -1.39 13.65 31.78
C VAL A 68 -0.74 14.40 30.63
N ASP A 69 -0.32 15.66 30.83
CA ASP A 69 0.30 16.45 29.75
C ASP A 69 1.65 15.87 29.30
N LEU A 70 2.42 15.29 30.24
CA LEU A 70 3.64 14.57 29.93
C LEU A 70 3.33 13.30 29.11
N LEU A 71 2.30 12.55 29.49
CA LEU A 71 1.87 11.36 28.76
C LEU A 71 1.42 11.69 27.34
N LYS A 72 0.68 12.80 27.17
CA LYS A 72 0.27 13.31 25.85
C LYS A 72 1.47 13.69 24.98
N ALA A 73 2.48 14.34 25.57
CA ALA A 73 3.70 14.69 24.85
C ALA A 73 4.43 13.45 24.33
N ILE A 74 4.54 12.39 25.15
CA ILE A 74 5.17 11.11 24.76
C ILE A 74 4.45 10.50 23.54
N VAL A 75 3.12 10.46 23.53
CA VAL A 75 2.36 9.80 22.45
C VAL A 75 2.16 10.67 21.20
N THR A 76 2.45 11.97 21.26
CA THR A 76 2.23 12.90 20.15
C THR A 76 2.86 12.41 18.82
N PRO A 77 4.11 11.89 18.80
CA PRO A 77 4.72 11.41 17.56
C PRO A 77 4.11 10.11 17.00
N VAL A 78 3.38 9.34 17.81
CA VAL A 78 2.82 8.04 17.40
C VAL A 78 1.87 8.19 16.21
N GLN A 79 1.12 9.29 16.16
CA GLN A 79 0.17 9.54 15.09
C GLN A 79 0.87 9.69 13.72
N GLU A 80 2.01 10.36 13.67
CA GLU A 80 2.80 10.52 12.43
C GLU A 80 3.37 9.17 11.97
N LEU A 81 3.83 8.35 12.94
CA LEU A 81 4.31 6.99 12.67
C LEU A 81 3.20 6.11 12.10
N ASP A 82 1.99 6.19 12.63
CA ASP A 82 0.83 5.44 12.15
C ASP A 82 0.47 5.79 10.71
N VAL A 83 0.46 7.07 10.36
CA VAL A 83 0.27 7.54 8.98
C VAL A 83 1.38 7.02 8.07
N ALA A 84 2.64 7.11 8.50
CA ALA A 84 3.77 6.61 7.72
C ALA A 84 3.68 5.10 7.46
N ILE A 85 3.39 4.31 8.49
CA ILE A 85 3.22 2.84 8.41
C ILE A 85 2.05 2.49 7.47
N TYR A 86 0.94 3.20 7.58
CA TYR A 86 -0.21 3.00 6.70
C TYR A 86 0.17 3.26 5.23
N ASN A 87 0.83 4.38 4.96
CA ASN A 87 1.18 4.79 3.61
C ASN A 87 2.20 3.86 2.94
N THR A 88 3.23 3.41 3.66
CA THR A 88 4.19 2.43 3.12
C THR A 88 3.53 1.08 2.85
N ARG A 89 2.64 0.61 3.75
CA ARG A 89 1.86 -0.63 3.53
C ARG A 89 0.91 -0.51 2.34
N ARG A 90 0.29 0.65 2.15
CA ARG A 90 -0.57 0.95 1.01
C ARG A 90 0.23 0.93 -0.30
N GLN A 91 1.43 1.51 -0.33
CA GLN A 91 2.33 1.44 -1.49
C GLN A 91 2.72 0.00 -1.83
N ILE A 92 3.09 -0.82 -0.84
CA ILE A 92 3.37 -2.25 -1.04
C ILE A 92 2.15 -2.96 -1.64
N SER A 93 0.94 -2.72 -1.10
CA SER A 93 -0.29 -3.32 -1.64
C SER A 93 -0.56 -2.90 -3.09
N ASN A 94 -0.29 -1.64 -3.45
CA ASN A 94 -0.45 -1.15 -4.82
C ASN A 94 0.52 -1.84 -5.78
N LEU A 95 1.80 -1.95 -5.41
CA LEU A 95 2.82 -2.65 -6.20
C LEU A 95 2.45 -4.13 -6.42
N GLN A 96 1.94 -4.81 -5.39
CA GLN A 96 1.46 -6.19 -5.49
C GLN A 96 0.22 -6.35 -6.38
N ARG A 97 -0.70 -5.38 -6.34
CA ARG A 97 -1.90 -5.41 -7.22
C ARG A 97 -1.51 -5.27 -8.69
N GLN A 98 -0.53 -4.44 -9.04
CA GLN A 98 -0.10 -4.28 -10.43
C GLN A 98 0.40 -5.58 -11.07
N GLU A 99 0.84 -6.56 -10.27
CA GLU A 99 1.22 -7.88 -10.74
C GLU A 99 0.04 -8.86 -10.86
N GLN A 100 -1.17 -8.49 -10.44
CA GLN A 100 -2.35 -9.35 -10.57
C GLN A 100 -2.70 -9.58 -12.04
N LYS A 101 -2.77 -10.85 -12.38
CA LYS A 101 -3.30 -11.35 -13.65
C LYS A 101 -4.64 -12.01 -13.37
N GLY A 102 -5.62 -11.66 -14.19
CA GLY A 102 -6.93 -12.31 -14.21
C GLY A 102 -7.18 -13.02 -15.52
N GLN A 103 -8.36 -13.60 -15.62
CA GLN A 103 -8.83 -14.24 -16.82
C GLN A 103 -10.23 -13.70 -17.14
N CYS A 104 -10.44 -13.28 -18.38
CA CYS A 104 -11.74 -12.85 -18.85
C CYS A 104 -12.70 -14.03 -18.89
N SER A 105 -14.01 -13.77 -18.83
CA SER A 105 -15.06 -14.77 -19.08
C SER A 105 -14.92 -15.52 -20.41
N CYS A 106 -14.18 -14.97 -21.39
CA CYS A 106 -13.85 -15.65 -22.65
C CYS A 106 -12.61 -16.56 -22.58
N GLY A 107 -11.94 -16.65 -21.43
CA GLY A 107 -10.69 -17.37 -21.23
C GLY A 107 -9.41 -16.61 -21.56
N GLY A 108 -9.49 -15.37 -22.08
CA GLY A 108 -8.33 -14.55 -22.43
C GLY A 108 -7.64 -13.93 -21.20
N PRO A 109 -6.32 -13.70 -21.23
CA PRO A 109 -5.60 -13.09 -20.11
C PRO A 109 -6.02 -11.63 -19.92
N LEU A 110 -6.07 -11.20 -18.65
CA LEU A 110 -6.32 -9.82 -18.25
C LEU A 110 -5.22 -9.32 -17.31
N SER A 111 -4.75 -8.11 -17.52
CA SER A 111 -3.92 -7.32 -16.60
C SER A 111 -4.72 -6.13 -16.08
N LEU A 112 -4.42 -5.61 -14.89
CA LEU A 112 -5.02 -4.35 -14.40
C LEU A 112 -4.77 -3.13 -15.31
N ASN A 113 -3.80 -3.20 -16.23
CA ASN A 113 -3.55 -2.14 -17.21
C ASN A 113 -4.44 -2.24 -18.47
N ASP A 114 -5.11 -3.36 -18.69
CA ASP A 114 -5.94 -3.57 -19.86
C ASP A 114 -7.31 -2.91 -19.64
N LYS A 115 -7.75 -2.01 -20.54
CA LYS A 115 -9.13 -1.48 -20.47
C LYS A 115 -10.16 -2.52 -20.93
N PHE A 116 -9.77 -3.36 -21.87
CA PHE A 116 -10.59 -4.40 -22.49
C PHE A 116 -9.77 -5.68 -22.65
N CYS A 117 -10.43 -6.83 -22.68
CA CYS A 117 -9.80 -8.10 -23.03
C CYS A 117 -9.30 -8.05 -24.48
N GLY A 118 -7.99 -8.22 -24.69
CA GLY A 118 -7.40 -8.25 -26.04
C GLY A 118 -7.88 -9.40 -26.93
N GLN A 119 -8.58 -10.40 -26.36
CA GLN A 119 -9.06 -11.57 -27.11
C GLN A 119 -10.56 -11.49 -27.50
N CYS A 120 -11.42 -10.93 -26.65
CA CYS A 120 -12.86 -10.84 -26.94
C CYS A 120 -13.43 -9.42 -26.94
N GLY A 121 -12.63 -8.41 -26.61
CA GLY A 121 -13.04 -7.00 -26.57
C GLY A 121 -13.97 -6.62 -25.41
N LYS A 122 -14.40 -7.56 -24.56
CA LYS A 122 -15.17 -7.24 -23.35
C LYS A 122 -14.37 -6.36 -22.41
N GLU A 123 -15.05 -5.49 -21.66
CA GLU A 123 -14.42 -4.70 -20.60
C GLU A 123 -13.68 -5.57 -19.61
N ASN A 124 -12.56 -5.05 -19.11
CA ASN A 124 -11.75 -5.77 -18.15
C ASN A 124 -12.49 -5.85 -16.80
N GLU A 125 -13.01 -7.03 -16.50
CA GLU A 125 -13.75 -7.32 -15.27
C GLU A 125 -12.91 -7.08 -14.00
N LEU A 126 -11.57 -7.07 -14.09
CA LEU A 126 -10.69 -6.68 -12.97
C LEU A 126 -10.80 -5.20 -12.60
N LEU A 127 -11.19 -4.33 -13.54
CA LEU A 127 -11.37 -2.89 -13.30
C LEU A 127 -12.72 -2.57 -12.65
N LEU A 128 -13.68 -3.49 -12.70
CA LEU A 128 -15.02 -3.27 -12.13
C LEU A 128 -15.01 -3.22 -10.58
N GLN A 129 -13.92 -3.63 -9.94
CA GLN A 129 -13.74 -3.57 -8.48
C GLN A 129 -13.33 -2.19 -7.96
N SER A 130 -12.90 -1.27 -8.82
CA SER A 130 -12.62 0.12 -8.45
C SER A 130 -13.83 1.02 -8.67
N LYS A 131 -14.94 0.74 -7.97
CA LYS A 131 -16.01 1.76 -7.85
C LYS A 131 -15.40 3.03 -7.22
N ASN A 132 -15.80 4.20 -7.73
CA ASN A 132 -15.45 5.50 -7.17
C ASN A 132 -15.97 5.58 -5.73
N ILE A 133 -15.12 5.24 -4.77
CA ILE A 133 -15.36 5.51 -3.36
C ILE A 133 -15.03 6.99 -3.17
N GLU A 134 -16.03 7.79 -2.82
CA GLU A 134 -15.86 9.20 -2.46
C GLU A 134 -14.92 9.28 -1.26
N LYS A 135 -13.95 10.20 -1.32
CA LYS A 135 -12.95 10.37 -0.27
C LYS A 135 -13.00 11.76 0.32
N GLU A 136 -12.70 11.81 1.61
CA GLU A 136 -12.54 13.04 2.38
C GLU A 136 -11.24 12.99 3.21
N ALA A 137 -10.80 14.15 3.67
CA ALA A 137 -9.63 14.24 4.53
C ALA A 137 -9.99 13.86 5.97
N CYS A 138 -9.21 12.98 6.58
CA CYS A 138 -9.37 12.63 7.99
C CYS A 138 -9.24 13.88 8.87
N SER A 139 -10.21 14.09 9.77
CA SER A 139 -10.24 15.26 10.67
C SER A 139 -9.06 15.34 11.65
N SER A 140 -8.34 14.23 11.86
CA SER A 140 -7.23 14.16 12.82
C SER A 140 -5.85 14.11 12.15
N CYS A 141 -5.68 13.33 11.08
CA CYS A 141 -4.36 13.16 10.42
C CYS A 141 -4.29 13.66 8.98
N GLY A 142 -5.41 14.09 8.38
CA GLY A 142 -5.46 14.60 7.00
C GLY A 142 -5.39 13.54 5.89
N GLU A 143 -5.24 12.24 6.21
CA GLU A 143 -5.22 11.17 5.19
C GLU A 143 -6.54 11.10 4.42
N GLN A 144 -6.49 10.82 3.12
CA GLN A 144 -7.67 10.69 2.26
C GLN A 144 -8.33 9.32 2.45
N ILE A 145 -9.47 9.31 3.14
CA ILE A 145 -10.19 8.11 3.57
C ILE A 145 -11.58 8.06 2.91
N ALA A 146 -12.20 6.90 2.90
CA ALA A 146 -13.56 6.75 2.38
C ALA A 146 -14.55 7.57 3.23
N THR A 147 -15.49 8.27 2.60
CA THR A 147 -16.49 9.12 3.28
C THR A 147 -17.37 8.30 4.24
N GLU A 148 -17.60 7.03 3.91
CA GLU A 148 -18.33 6.11 4.78
C GLU A 148 -17.51 5.56 5.97
N ALA A 149 -16.20 5.86 6.06
CA ALA A 149 -15.33 5.31 7.09
C ALA A 149 -15.67 5.86 8.48
N THR A 150 -16.03 4.98 9.42
CA THR A 150 -16.29 5.36 10.83
C THR A 150 -14.99 5.67 11.59
N PHE A 151 -13.88 5.06 11.19
CA PHE A 151 -12.55 5.26 11.77
C PHE A 151 -11.53 5.44 10.65
N CYS A 152 -10.52 6.28 10.89
CA CYS A 152 -9.42 6.45 9.95
C CYS A 152 -8.55 5.18 9.93
N PRO A 153 -8.35 4.51 8.78
CA PRO A 153 -7.49 3.34 8.67
C PRO A 153 -6.00 3.67 8.86
N ALA A 154 -5.61 4.95 8.81
CA ALA A 154 -4.24 5.39 9.04
C ALA A 154 -3.97 5.66 10.52
N CYS A 155 -4.69 6.60 11.15
CA CYS A 155 -4.42 7.01 12.55
C CYS A 155 -5.37 6.40 13.59
N GLY A 156 -6.38 5.63 13.19
CA GLY A 156 -7.35 4.99 14.10
C GLY A 156 -8.40 5.92 14.73
N MET A 157 -8.32 7.24 14.50
CA MET A 157 -9.27 8.20 15.09
C MET A 157 -10.66 8.06 14.47
N LYS A 158 -11.69 8.16 15.31
CA LYS A 158 -13.09 8.14 14.88
C LYS A 158 -13.40 9.37 14.05
N GLN A 159 -14.09 9.18 12.93
CA GLN A 159 -14.55 10.28 12.08
C GLN A 159 -15.92 10.77 12.56
N SER A 160 -16.05 12.07 12.73
CA SER A 160 -17.33 12.73 12.98
C SER A 160 -18.08 12.83 11.66
N LYS A 161 -19.15 12.03 11.52
CA LYS A 161 -20.12 12.19 10.44
C LYS A 161 -21.12 13.25 10.90
N GLU A 162 -21.25 14.34 10.15
CA GLU A 162 -22.40 15.26 10.28
C GLU A 162 -23.67 14.59 9.78
#